data_AF-A0A934HQR7-F1
#
_entry.id   AF-A0A934HQR7-F1
#
_cell.length_a   1.000
_cell.length_b   1.000
_cell.length_c   1.000
_cell.angle_alpha   90.00
_cell.angle_beta   90.00
_cell.angle_gamma   90.00
#
_symmetry.space_group_name_H-M   'P 1'
#
loop_
_entity.id
_entity.type
_entity.pdbx_description
1 polymer ?
#
loop_
_entity_poly.entity_id
_entity_poly.type
_entity_poly.pdbx_seq_one_letter_code
_entity_poly.pdbx_strand_id
1 'polypeptide(L)'
;MARDTKSAIGTIPVATPATPATPATLAANEWGLPNWKDAADYGNVENWTFMRWRWEFYRRRDELRAAFTRAEADDKNFFGEDDFRYNDRPAKGKPGYFVYVSRSRAAHEYLGFYWKLPDPSVSDHPEELIDARLPTGFAEDYWEKNSFSLSTADIVRLYAKNLSEQDENDLEKHYGRTVPMPSGPERAIISFDLAMPLGGQIERAKHFLKKVQYMHMGRSIPSKRRHPVKWLGYLRTLDAREAGATWAEISVLHPNTAQTEQTARDIWEAANALRFNF
;
A
#
# COMPACT_ATOMS: atom_id res chain seq x y z
N MET A 1 21.82 -48.56 -39.82
CA MET A 1 22.56 -47.61 -38.96
C MET A 1 21.56 -46.96 -38.00
N ALA A 2 21.33 -47.57 -36.84
CA ALA A 2 20.46 -47.02 -35.80
C ALA A 2 21.34 -46.25 -34.80
N ARG A 3 21.03 -44.97 -34.57
CA ARG A 3 21.72 -44.13 -33.58
C ARG A 3 20.96 -44.22 -32.26
N ASP A 4 21.62 -44.89 -31.32
CA ASP A 4 21.22 -45.02 -29.92
C ASP A 4 21.61 -43.72 -29.20
N THR A 5 20.63 -42.99 -28.65
CA THR A 5 20.86 -41.75 -27.88
C THR A 5 20.46 -42.00 -26.43
N LYS A 6 21.44 -42.34 -25.60
CA LYS A 6 21.28 -42.37 -24.13
C LYS A 6 21.37 -40.95 -23.58
N SER A 7 20.24 -40.42 -23.11
CA SER A 7 20.19 -39.23 -22.26
C SER A 7 20.75 -39.54 -20.87
N ALA A 8 21.75 -38.77 -20.45
CA ALA A 8 22.24 -38.76 -19.08
C ALA A 8 21.39 -37.81 -18.24
N ILE A 9 20.81 -38.34 -17.16
CA ILE A 9 20.11 -37.56 -16.13
C ILE A 9 21.19 -36.94 -15.23
N GLY A 10 21.29 -35.61 -15.24
CA GLY A 10 22.20 -34.85 -14.37
C GLY A 10 21.68 -34.82 -12.93
N THR A 11 22.54 -35.21 -11.99
CA THR A 11 22.31 -35.14 -10.55
C THR A 11 22.29 -33.67 -10.08
N ILE A 12 21.23 -33.26 -9.37
CA ILE A 12 21.11 -31.93 -8.76
C ILE A 12 22.01 -31.89 -7.50
N PRO A 13 22.88 -30.87 -7.33
CA PRO A 13 23.67 -30.73 -6.12
C PRO A 13 22.77 -30.37 -4.92
N VAL A 14 22.90 -31.15 -3.85
CA VAL A 14 22.27 -30.88 -2.55
C VAL A 14 22.96 -29.67 -1.92
N ALA A 15 22.21 -28.61 -1.63
CA ALA A 15 22.72 -27.41 -0.98
C ALA A 15 23.18 -27.71 0.46
N THR A 16 24.40 -27.30 0.79
CA THR A 16 24.97 -27.37 2.13
C THR A 16 24.26 -26.37 3.07
N PRO A 17 23.85 -26.75 4.29
CA PRO A 17 23.28 -25.82 5.25
C PRO A 17 24.33 -24.80 5.71
N ALA A 18 23.96 -23.52 5.67
CA ALA A 18 24.81 -22.41 6.07
C ALA A 18 25.14 -22.46 7.57
N THR A 19 26.39 -22.15 7.90
CA THR A 19 26.92 -22.02 9.26
C THR A 19 26.23 -20.88 10.01
N PRO A 20 25.76 -21.07 11.26
CA PRO A 20 25.15 -20.01 12.05
C PRO A 20 26.22 -19.01 12.51
N ALA A 21 26.02 -17.73 12.20
CA ALA A 21 26.91 -16.64 12.63
C ALA A 21 26.70 -16.26 14.11
N THR A 22 27.80 -15.89 14.76
CA THR A 22 27.95 -15.44 16.16
C THR A 22 27.24 -14.10 16.43
N PRO A 23 26.67 -13.86 17.64
CA PRO A 23 25.76 -12.74 17.88
C PRO A 23 26.51 -11.43 18.15
N ALA A 24 26.66 -10.61 17.10
CA ALA A 24 26.74 -9.16 17.28
C ALA A 24 25.38 -8.65 17.79
N THR A 25 25.39 -7.61 18.62
CA THR A 25 24.24 -6.73 18.89
C THR A 25 23.37 -6.69 17.64
N LEU A 26 22.16 -7.29 17.70
CA LEU A 26 21.36 -7.66 16.52
C LEU A 26 21.08 -6.43 15.66
N ALA A 27 22.03 -6.10 14.79
CA ALA A 27 21.98 -4.98 13.89
C ALA A 27 20.72 -5.18 13.06
N ALA A 28 19.95 -4.12 12.88
CA ALA A 28 18.86 -4.12 11.93
C ALA A 28 19.34 -4.81 10.65
N ASN A 29 18.52 -5.71 10.09
CA ASN A 29 18.92 -6.43 8.89
C ASN A 29 19.20 -5.42 7.75
N GLU A 30 19.65 -5.89 6.59
CA GLU A 30 19.91 -5.01 5.43
C GLU A 30 18.73 -4.10 5.04
N TRP A 31 17.51 -4.41 5.51
CA TRP A 31 16.27 -3.64 5.32
C TRP A 31 15.87 -2.78 6.52
N GLY A 32 16.77 -2.54 7.47
CA GLY A 32 16.50 -1.67 8.63
C GLY A 32 15.30 -2.14 9.46
N LEU A 33 15.09 -3.46 9.59
CA LEU A 33 14.05 -3.99 10.46
C LEU A 33 14.47 -3.91 11.94
N PRO A 34 13.60 -3.42 12.83
CA PRO A 34 13.82 -3.45 14.28
C PRO A 34 14.09 -4.87 14.81
N ASN A 35 14.72 -4.99 15.99
CA ASN A 35 14.81 -6.27 16.66
C ASN A 35 13.42 -6.73 17.10
N TRP A 36 12.88 -7.76 16.46
CA TRP A 36 11.55 -8.29 16.77
C TRP A 36 11.39 -8.77 18.23
N LYS A 37 12.49 -9.08 18.94
CA LYS A 37 12.46 -9.46 20.35
C LYS A 37 12.21 -8.27 21.28
N ASP A 38 12.54 -7.06 20.86
CA ASP A 38 12.35 -5.84 21.64
C ASP A 38 11.24 -4.97 21.04
N ALA A 39 10.19 -4.71 21.81
CA ALA A 39 9.11 -3.83 21.37
C ALA A 39 9.58 -2.36 21.27
N ALA A 40 10.57 -1.95 22.07
CA ALA A 40 11.06 -0.58 22.11
C ALA A 40 11.80 -0.17 20.83
N ASP A 41 12.39 -1.12 20.11
CA ASP A 41 13.10 -0.87 18.84
C ASP A 41 12.18 -0.36 17.71
N TYR A 42 10.86 -0.50 17.87
CA TYR A 42 9.86 0.08 16.95
C TYR A 42 9.52 1.54 17.28
N GLY A 43 10.07 2.10 18.37
CA GLY A 43 9.79 3.46 18.81
C GLY A 43 8.38 3.65 19.38
N ASN A 44 7.86 4.88 19.31
CA ASN A 44 6.56 5.24 19.88
C ASN A 44 5.41 4.92 18.93
N VAL A 45 5.05 3.64 18.85
CA VAL A 45 4.01 3.14 17.93
C VAL A 45 2.59 3.59 18.28
N GLU A 46 2.36 4.08 19.51
CA GLU A 46 1.06 4.62 19.93
C GLU A 46 0.71 5.92 19.20
N ASN A 47 1.74 6.66 18.75
CA ASN A 47 1.59 7.91 18.00
C ASN A 47 1.70 7.72 16.49
N TRP A 48 1.83 6.49 15.99
CA TRP A 48 1.89 6.24 14.56
C TRP A 48 0.54 6.52 13.89
N THR A 49 0.59 7.30 12.82
CA THR A 49 -0.55 7.54 11.95
C THR A 49 -0.95 6.25 11.22
N PHE A 50 -2.12 6.26 10.60
CA PHE A 50 -2.55 5.16 9.76
C PHE A 50 -1.58 4.91 8.59
N MET A 51 -1.07 5.97 7.95
CA MET A 51 -0.13 5.82 6.83
C MET A 51 1.22 5.31 7.31
N ARG A 52 1.68 5.66 8.51
CA ARG A 52 2.88 5.08 9.08
C ARG A 52 2.73 3.58 9.33
N TRP A 53 1.63 3.14 9.92
CA TRP A 53 1.37 1.71 10.06
C TRP A 53 1.31 1.00 8.70
N ARG A 54 0.60 1.59 7.73
CA ARG A 54 0.52 1.07 6.37
C ARG A 54 1.93 0.89 5.79
N TRP A 55 2.76 1.93 5.84
CA TRP A 55 4.13 1.90 5.35
C TRP A 55 4.95 0.78 5.98
N GLU A 56 4.87 0.60 7.30
CA GLU A 56 5.62 -0.46 7.98
C GLU A 56 5.21 -1.85 7.48
N PHE A 57 3.91 -2.15 7.35
CA PHE A 57 3.50 -3.42 6.74
C PHE A 57 3.94 -3.52 5.27
N TYR A 58 3.88 -2.40 4.55
CA TYR A 58 4.12 -2.34 3.13
C TYR A 58 5.60 -2.54 2.74
N ARG A 59 6.53 -1.91 3.47
CA ARG A 59 7.98 -1.97 3.21
C ARG A 59 8.60 -3.35 3.43
N ARG A 60 7.86 -4.26 4.08
CA ARG A 60 8.22 -5.67 4.30
C ARG A 60 7.88 -6.56 3.11
N ARG A 61 7.27 -6.02 2.06
CA ARG A 61 6.99 -6.75 0.82
C ARG A 61 8.26 -6.96 0.00
N ASP A 62 8.61 -8.22 -0.27
CA ASP A 62 9.75 -8.57 -1.11
C ASP A 62 9.62 -7.94 -2.49
N GLU A 63 8.39 -7.86 -3.01
CA GLU A 63 8.17 -7.34 -4.35
C GLU A 63 8.29 -5.81 -4.39
N LEU A 64 8.00 -5.14 -3.28
CA LEU A 64 8.28 -3.71 -3.10
C LEU A 64 9.78 -3.45 -3.01
N ARG A 65 10.50 -4.22 -2.19
CA ARG A 65 11.95 -4.12 -2.06
C ARG A 65 12.63 -4.34 -3.41
N ALA A 66 12.21 -5.36 -4.15
CA ALA A 66 12.71 -5.62 -5.50
C ALA A 66 12.35 -4.51 -6.49
N ALA A 67 11.15 -3.92 -6.39
CA ALA A 67 10.77 -2.77 -7.22
C ALA A 67 11.61 -1.53 -6.91
N PHE A 68 11.90 -1.28 -5.63
CA PHE A 68 12.79 -0.21 -5.20
C PHE A 68 14.20 -0.41 -5.76
N THR A 69 14.79 -1.59 -5.61
CA THR A 69 16.14 -1.88 -6.15
C THR A 69 16.21 -1.68 -7.66
N ARG A 70 15.19 -2.12 -8.42
CA ARG A 70 15.14 -1.89 -9.88
C ARG A 70 15.03 -0.41 -10.19
N ALA A 71 14.08 0.28 -9.56
CA ALA A 71 13.87 1.70 -9.77
C ALA A 71 15.11 2.52 -9.38
N GLU A 72 15.83 2.14 -8.33
CA GLU A 72 17.08 2.78 -7.93
C GLU A 72 18.19 2.64 -8.98
N ALA A 73 18.31 1.47 -9.60
CA ALA A 73 19.25 1.26 -10.71
C ALA A 73 18.87 2.11 -11.93
N ASP A 74 17.57 2.28 -12.17
CA ASP A 74 17.01 3.03 -13.30
C ASP A 74 16.87 4.54 -13.05
N ASP A 75 16.90 5.00 -11.78
CA ASP A 75 16.54 6.36 -11.36
C ASP A 75 17.41 7.43 -12.04
N LYS A 76 18.68 7.09 -12.28
CA LYS A 76 19.65 7.92 -13.03
C LYS A 76 19.23 8.18 -14.49
N ASN A 77 18.39 7.32 -15.05
CA ASN A 77 17.91 7.44 -16.43
C ASN A 77 16.59 8.23 -16.53
N PHE A 78 15.86 8.38 -15.42
CA PHE A 78 14.51 8.98 -15.46
C PHE A 78 14.55 10.51 -15.41
N PHE A 79 15.49 11.07 -14.65
CA PHE A 79 15.76 12.51 -14.62
C PHE A 79 17.16 12.71 -15.21
N GLY A 80 17.28 13.55 -16.24
CA GLY A 80 18.61 13.96 -16.71
C GLY A 80 19.40 14.57 -15.55
N GLU A 81 20.73 14.48 -15.60
CA GLU A 81 21.63 14.92 -14.52
C GLU A 81 21.40 16.39 -14.09
N ASP A 82 20.74 17.20 -14.93
CA ASP A 82 20.43 18.61 -14.71
C ASP A 82 19.04 18.90 -14.08
N ASP A 83 18.20 17.91 -13.72
CA ASP A 83 16.97 18.22 -12.98
C ASP A 83 17.33 18.68 -11.56
N PHE A 84 17.20 19.98 -11.31
CA PHE A 84 17.42 20.65 -10.03
C PHE A 84 16.75 19.95 -8.84
N ARG A 85 15.67 19.19 -9.07
CA ARG A 85 14.97 18.41 -8.03
C ARG A 85 15.76 17.19 -7.54
N TYR A 86 16.82 16.79 -8.25
CA TYR A 86 17.67 15.67 -7.87
C TYR A 86 18.70 16.06 -6.80
N ASN A 87 19.19 17.28 -6.83
CA ASN A 87 20.29 17.73 -5.96
C ASN A 87 19.86 17.98 -4.49
N ASP A 88 18.58 18.25 -4.23
CA ASP A 88 18.04 18.46 -2.88
C ASP A 88 17.53 17.17 -2.23
N ARG A 89 17.68 16.02 -2.88
CA ARG A 89 17.21 14.75 -2.33
C ARG A 89 18.12 14.30 -1.18
N PRO A 90 17.54 13.84 -0.04
CA PRO A 90 18.33 13.24 1.03
C PRO A 90 19.21 12.09 0.52
N ALA A 91 20.33 11.81 1.17
CA ALA A 91 21.16 10.65 0.80
C ALA A 91 20.42 9.32 1.02
N LYS A 92 20.81 8.26 0.30
CA LYS A 92 20.30 6.90 0.51
C LYS A 92 20.41 6.47 1.99
N GLY A 93 19.40 5.76 2.49
CA GLY A 93 19.34 5.36 3.90
C GLY A 93 19.01 6.52 4.87
N LYS A 94 18.66 7.71 4.37
CA LYS A 94 18.16 8.82 5.20
C LYS A 94 16.65 8.99 5.02
N PRO A 95 15.94 9.43 6.08
CA PRO A 95 14.56 9.91 5.98
C PRO A 95 14.38 10.86 4.79
N GLY A 96 13.35 10.59 4.01
CA GLY A 96 13.01 11.37 2.82
C GLY A 96 13.66 10.91 1.51
N TYR A 97 14.56 9.91 1.51
CA TYR A 97 15.03 9.30 0.26
C TYR A 97 13.93 8.46 -0.41
N PHE A 98 13.73 8.61 -1.72
CA PHE A 98 12.73 7.85 -2.48
C PHE A 98 13.12 7.76 -3.94
N VAL A 99 12.88 6.64 -4.61
CA VAL A 99 13.08 6.53 -6.06
C VAL A 99 11.79 6.79 -6.81
N TYR A 100 11.89 7.23 -8.06
CA TYR A 100 10.71 7.30 -8.92
C TYR A 100 10.45 5.95 -9.58
N VAL A 101 9.18 5.56 -9.62
CA VAL A 101 8.75 4.33 -10.31
C VAL A 101 8.01 4.66 -11.59
N SER A 102 8.03 3.73 -12.55
CA SER A 102 7.35 3.88 -13.83
C SER A 102 5.87 4.22 -13.65
N ARG A 103 5.39 5.19 -14.43
CA ARG A 103 3.99 5.65 -14.45
C ARG A 103 2.99 4.65 -15.02
N SER A 104 3.43 3.43 -15.34
CA SER A 104 2.52 2.41 -15.84
C SER A 104 1.46 2.11 -14.78
N ARG A 105 0.20 2.04 -15.22
CA ARG A 105 -0.94 1.73 -14.35
C ARG A 105 -0.74 0.42 -13.58
N ALA A 106 -0.15 -0.59 -14.24
CA ALA A 106 0.16 -1.87 -13.63
C ALA A 106 1.15 -1.74 -12.46
N ALA A 107 2.20 -0.93 -12.61
CA ALA A 107 3.14 -0.66 -11.52
C ALA A 107 2.44 0.08 -10.37
N HIS A 108 1.56 1.04 -10.66
CA HIS A 108 0.83 1.78 -9.63
C HIS A 108 -0.15 0.89 -8.86
N GLU A 109 -0.97 0.08 -9.53
CA GLU A 109 -1.90 -0.83 -8.87
C GLU A 109 -1.15 -1.87 -8.01
N TYR A 110 -0.04 -2.39 -8.53
CA TYR A 110 0.78 -3.38 -7.83
C TYR A 110 1.55 -2.80 -6.63
N LEU A 111 2.05 -1.57 -6.79
CA LEU A 111 2.81 -0.85 -5.79
C LEU A 111 1.92 0.06 -4.94
N GLY A 112 0.59 -0.06 -4.94
CA GLY A 112 -0.26 0.66 -3.99
C GLY A 112 -0.23 2.18 -4.18
N PHE A 113 -0.06 2.63 -5.42
CA PHE A 113 -0.14 4.01 -5.91
C PHE A 113 1.02 4.93 -5.48
N TYR A 114 2.11 4.38 -4.96
CA TYR A 114 3.33 5.15 -4.74
C TYR A 114 3.97 5.54 -6.08
N TRP A 115 3.96 6.84 -6.37
CA TRP A 115 4.68 7.46 -7.49
C TRP A 115 6.14 7.75 -7.14
N LYS A 116 6.38 8.01 -5.85
CA LYS A 116 7.68 8.01 -5.18
C LYS A 116 7.71 6.81 -4.26
N LEU A 117 8.66 5.90 -4.46
CA LEU A 117 8.82 4.74 -3.61
C LEU A 117 9.87 5.07 -2.54
N PRO A 118 9.47 5.23 -1.26
CA PRO A 118 10.42 5.53 -0.18
C PRO A 118 11.40 4.37 0.00
N ASP A 119 12.58 4.65 0.56
CA ASP A 119 13.58 3.64 0.88
C ASP A 119 13.02 2.61 1.88
N PRO A 120 12.78 1.36 1.47
CA PRO A 120 12.22 0.38 2.38
C PRO A 120 13.16 0.05 3.54
N SER A 121 14.44 0.44 3.50
CA SER A 121 15.37 0.28 4.63
C SER A 121 15.20 1.33 5.73
N VAL A 122 14.42 2.39 5.49
CA VAL A 122 14.23 3.49 6.44
C VAL A 122 12.81 3.47 6.98
N SER A 123 12.68 3.36 8.31
CA SER A 123 11.38 3.45 8.97
C SER A 123 10.89 4.89 9.03
N ASP A 124 11.75 5.83 9.43
CA ASP A 124 11.41 7.21 9.79
C ASP A 124 11.22 8.19 8.62
N HIS A 125 10.60 7.76 7.53
CA HIS A 125 10.24 8.68 6.45
C HIS A 125 9.21 9.74 6.90
N PRO A 126 9.27 10.96 6.34
CA PRO A 126 8.24 11.97 6.57
C PRO A 126 6.88 11.50 6.03
N GLU A 127 5.81 11.92 6.70
CA GLU A 127 4.44 11.46 6.43
C GLU A 127 4.05 11.70 4.97
N GLU A 128 4.43 12.85 4.41
CA GLU A 128 4.11 13.25 3.04
C GLU A 128 4.70 12.30 1.99
N LEU A 129 5.78 11.59 2.33
CA LEU A 129 6.45 10.68 1.43
C LEU A 129 5.88 9.26 1.49
N ILE A 130 5.55 8.79 2.69
CA ILE A 130 4.91 7.48 2.89
C ILE A 130 3.41 7.51 2.59
N ASP A 131 2.87 8.70 2.38
CA ASP A 131 1.53 8.84 1.88
C ASP A 131 1.48 8.54 0.37
N ALA A 132 0.99 7.35 0.02
CA ALA A 132 0.84 6.92 -1.37
C ALA A 132 -0.20 7.72 -2.18
N ARG A 133 -0.74 8.82 -1.65
CA ARG A 133 -1.61 9.72 -2.40
C ARG A 133 -0.86 10.31 -3.60
N LEU A 134 -1.59 10.42 -4.71
CA LEU A 134 -1.16 11.26 -5.83
C LEU A 134 -0.96 12.70 -5.31
N PRO A 135 0.08 13.42 -5.75
CA PRO A 135 0.20 14.85 -5.50
C PRO A 135 -1.12 15.52 -5.87
N THR A 136 -1.61 16.44 -5.04
CA THR A 136 -2.90 17.12 -5.24
C THR A 136 -3.06 17.70 -6.64
N GLY A 137 -1.99 18.22 -7.26
CA GLY A 137 -2.03 18.70 -8.65
C GLY A 137 -2.12 17.60 -9.73
N PHE A 138 -1.67 16.38 -9.42
CA PHE A 138 -1.81 15.22 -10.33
C PHE A 138 -3.13 14.51 -10.13
N ALA A 139 -3.62 14.47 -8.89
CA ALA A 139 -5.01 14.17 -8.63
C ALA A 139 -5.86 15.15 -9.43
N GLU A 140 -5.67 16.47 -9.32
CA GLU A 140 -6.41 17.46 -10.12
C GLU A 140 -6.28 17.25 -11.63
N ASP A 141 -5.09 17.07 -12.21
CA ASP A 141 -4.98 16.84 -13.67
C ASP A 141 -5.52 15.46 -14.09
N TYR A 142 -5.36 14.43 -13.26
CA TYR A 142 -5.96 13.10 -13.48
C TYR A 142 -7.46 13.10 -13.20
N TRP A 143 -7.98 13.93 -12.31
CA TRP A 143 -9.41 14.14 -12.10
C TRP A 143 -9.92 14.98 -13.28
N GLU A 144 -9.34 16.11 -13.63
CA GLU A 144 -9.73 16.88 -14.83
C GLU A 144 -9.67 16.06 -16.13
N LYS A 145 -8.71 15.14 -16.29
CA LYS A 145 -8.58 14.28 -17.50
C LYS A 145 -9.22 12.89 -17.41
N ASN A 146 -9.35 12.29 -16.22
CA ASN A 146 -9.89 10.93 -15.98
C ASN A 146 -10.95 10.85 -14.87
N SER A 147 -11.21 11.94 -14.13
CA SER A 147 -12.60 12.19 -13.78
C SER A 147 -13.30 12.33 -15.13
N PHE A 148 -13.98 11.25 -15.48
CA PHE A 148 -15.41 11.38 -15.42
C PHE A 148 -15.76 12.32 -14.24
N SER A 149 -15.76 13.63 -14.49
CA SER A 149 -17.05 14.31 -14.42
C SER A 149 -17.94 13.33 -15.13
N LEU A 150 -18.61 12.47 -14.36
CA LEU A 150 -19.90 12.09 -14.88
C LEU A 150 -20.56 13.46 -14.97
N SER A 151 -20.55 14.04 -16.18
CA SER A 151 -21.46 15.13 -16.44
C SER A 151 -22.81 14.60 -15.97
N THR A 152 -23.69 15.46 -15.52
CA THR A 152 -25.02 14.99 -15.14
C THR A 152 -25.61 14.13 -16.28
N ALA A 153 -25.24 14.41 -17.54
CA ALA A 153 -25.48 13.59 -18.72
C ALA A 153 -24.87 12.16 -18.70
N ASP A 154 -23.64 11.93 -18.23
CA ASP A 154 -23.05 10.56 -18.19
C ASP A 154 -23.66 9.69 -17.08
N ILE A 155 -24.02 10.28 -15.93
CA ILE A 155 -24.83 9.61 -14.89
C ILE A 155 -26.22 9.27 -15.45
N VAL A 156 -26.80 10.16 -16.25
CA VAL A 156 -28.11 9.98 -16.86
C VAL A 156 -28.11 8.90 -17.95
N ARG A 157 -27.09 8.88 -18.82
CA ARG A 157 -26.91 7.88 -19.89
C ARG A 157 -26.65 6.46 -19.38
N LEU A 158 -25.99 6.31 -18.22
CA LEU A 158 -25.77 5.00 -17.61
C LEU A 158 -27.04 4.36 -17.04
N TYR A 159 -28.09 5.14 -16.75
CA TYR A 159 -29.26 4.68 -15.99
C TYR A 159 -30.62 4.91 -16.64
N ALA A 160 -30.73 5.74 -17.67
CA ALA A 160 -32.00 5.98 -18.35
C ALA A 160 -31.92 5.53 -19.82
N LYS A 161 -32.60 4.44 -20.15
CA LYS A 161 -32.60 3.92 -21.52
C LYS A 161 -33.37 4.80 -22.53
N ASN A 162 -34.04 5.88 -22.13
CA ASN A 162 -34.80 6.78 -23.02
C ASN A 162 -35.07 8.16 -22.38
N LEU A 163 -34.06 9.03 -22.20
CA LEU A 163 -34.30 10.43 -21.83
C LEU A 163 -34.08 11.36 -23.03
N SER A 164 -34.82 12.47 -23.05
CA SER A 164 -34.69 13.49 -24.08
C SER A 164 -33.54 14.45 -23.75
N GLU A 165 -32.99 15.12 -24.76
CA GLU A 165 -31.92 16.11 -24.62
C GLU A 165 -32.30 17.31 -23.72
N GLN A 166 -33.61 17.57 -23.58
CA GLN A 166 -34.16 18.57 -22.66
C GLN A 166 -34.05 18.12 -21.19
N ASP A 167 -34.32 16.84 -20.92
CA ASP A 167 -34.22 16.27 -19.58
C ASP A 167 -32.76 16.20 -19.11
N GLU A 168 -31.80 15.94 -20.01
CA GLU A 168 -30.37 15.98 -19.68
C GLU A 168 -29.94 17.38 -19.18
N ASN A 169 -30.38 18.44 -19.87
CA ASN A 169 -30.08 19.83 -19.50
C ASN A 169 -30.76 20.28 -18.20
N ASP A 170 -32.01 19.88 -17.98
CA ASP A 170 -32.74 20.24 -16.75
C ASP A 170 -32.16 19.51 -15.53
N LEU A 171 -31.72 18.26 -15.68
CA LEU A 171 -31.02 17.53 -14.63
C LEU A 171 -29.67 18.19 -14.28
N GLU A 172 -28.90 18.65 -15.26
CA GLU A 172 -27.65 19.39 -15.02
C GLU A 172 -27.88 20.70 -14.26
N LYS A 173 -29.02 21.36 -14.50
CA LYS A 173 -29.44 22.58 -13.82
C LYS A 173 -30.00 22.34 -12.41
N HIS A 174 -30.69 21.22 -12.17
CA HIS A 174 -31.40 20.93 -10.91
C HIS A 174 -30.58 20.10 -9.91
N TYR A 175 -29.71 19.21 -10.37
CA TYR A 175 -28.89 18.41 -9.46
C TYR A 175 -27.72 19.27 -9.03
N GLY A 176 -27.99 20.06 -7.99
CA GLY A 176 -27.00 20.78 -7.22
C GLY A 176 -25.83 19.85 -6.94
N ARG A 177 -24.77 20.03 -7.72
CA ARG A 177 -23.37 19.77 -7.42
C ARG A 177 -23.22 19.08 -6.05
N THR A 178 -23.26 17.75 -6.02
CA THR A 178 -22.52 17.03 -4.98
C THR A 178 -21.04 17.34 -5.24
N VAL A 179 -20.59 18.51 -4.81
CA VAL A 179 -19.17 18.87 -4.85
C VAL A 179 -18.57 18.15 -3.67
N PRO A 180 -17.69 17.16 -3.88
CA PRO A 180 -16.83 16.73 -2.80
C PRO A 180 -16.00 17.95 -2.37
N MET A 181 -16.33 18.52 -1.22
CA MET A 181 -15.51 19.55 -0.60
C MET A 181 -14.26 18.85 -0.03
N PRO A 182 -13.05 19.37 -0.28
CA PRO A 182 -11.82 18.76 0.23
C PRO A 182 -11.80 18.87 1.77
N SER A 183 -12.13 17.79 2.47
CA SER A 183 -12.07 17.70 3.94
C SER A 183 -10.80 17.02 4.46
N GLY A 184 -9.74 17.03 3.67
CA GLY A 184 -8.52 16.26 3.93
C GLY A 184 -8.61 14.82 3.40
N PRO A 185 -7.49 14.08 3.39
CA PRO A 185 -7.35 12.81 2.67
C PRO A 185 -8.20 11.65 3.18
N GLU A 186 -8.65 11.71 4.42
CA GLU A 186 -9.39 10.63 5.07
C GLU A 186 -10.88 10.94 5.21
N ARG A 187 -11.32 12.08 4.67
CA ARG A 187 -12.69 12.57 4.84
C ARG A 187 -13.25 13.00 3.50
N ALA A 188 -14.46 12.55 3.22
CA ALA A 188 -15.27 13.08 2.13
C ALA A 188 -16.53 13.70 2.73
N ILE A 189 -16.84 14.93 2.33
CA ILE A 189 -18.12 15.56 2.64
C ILE A 189 -19.05 15.31 1.46
N ILE A 190 -20.22 14.75 1.76
CA ILE A 190 -21.30 14.57 0.79
C ILE A 190 -22.50 15.38 1.29
N SER A 191 -22.92 16.35 0.48
CA SER A 191 -24.12 17.14 0.74
C SER A 191 -25.34 16.37 0.25
N PHE A 192 -26.37 16.29 1.09
CA PHE A 192 -27.67 15.68 0.76
C PHE A 192 -28.72 16.78 0.60
N ASP A 193 -29.57 16.66 -0.40
CA ASP A 193 -30.74 17.52 -0.54
C ASP A 193 -31.89 16.96 0.31
N LEU A 194 -32.30 17.72 1.31
CA LEU A 194 -33.36 17.32 2.24
C LEU A 194 -34.77 17.45 1.65
N ALA A 195 -34.92 18.11 0.49
CA ALA A 195 -36.19 18.17 -0.23
C ALA A 195 -36.50 16.89 -1.02
N MET A 196 -35.53 15.97 -1.17
CA MET A 196 -35.67 14.72 -1.90
C MET A 196 -35.62 13.49 -0.97
N PRO A 197 -36.19 12.33 -1.37
CA PRO A 197 -36.06 11.08 -0.61
C PRO A 197 -34.59 10.70 -0.36
N LEU A 198 -34.24 10.44 0.90
CA LEU A 198 -32.85 10.17 1.30
C LEU A 198 -32.32 8.81 0.84
N GLY A 199 -33.17 7.78 0.72
CA GLY A 199 -32.72 6.42 0.43
C GLY A 199 -31.90 6.30 -0.87
N GLY A 200 -32.38 6.91 -1.96
CA GLY A 200 -31.67 6.92 -3.23
C GLY A 200 -30.37 7.74 -3.19
N GLN A 201 -30.33 8.81 -2.40
CA GLN A 201 -29.13 9.62 -2.25
C GLN A 201 -28.04 8.88 -1.45
N ILE A 202 -28.41 8.16 -0.38
CA ILE A 202 -27.49 7.38 0.46
C ILE A 202 -26.83 6.24 -0.34
N GLU A 203 -27.57 5.49 -1.16
CA GLU A 203 -26.96 4.42 -1.96
C GLU A 203 -26.01 4.97 -3.05
N ARG A 204 -26.32 6.12 -3.65
CA ARG A 204 -25.38 6.83 -4.55
C ARG A 204 -24.13 7.29 -3.81
N ALA A 205 -24.30 7.92 -2.66
CA ALA A 205 -23.20 8.35 -1.80
C ALA A 205 -22.27 7.19 -1.43
N LYS A 206 -22.85 6.03 -1.06
CA LYS A 206 -22.12 4.80 -0.76
C LYS A 206 -21.34 4.25 -1.95
N HIS A 207 -21.92 4.25 -3.15
CA HIS A 207 -21.21 3.83 -4.36
C HIS A 207 -20.03 4.77 -4.66
N PHE A 208 -20.26 6.08 -4.57
CA PHE A 208 -19.24 7.10 -4.75
C PHE A 208 -18.10 6.94 -3.74
N LEU A 209 -18.40 6.83 -2.45
CA LEU A 209 -17.39 6.63 -1.39
C LEU A 209 -16.57 5.38 -1.61
N LYS A 210 -17.18 4.27 -2.04
CA LYS A 210 -16.45 3.04 -2.40
C LYS A 210 -15.51 3.25 -3.59
N LYS A 211 -15.93 4.00 -4.60
CA LYS A 211 -15.09 4.32 -5.77
C LYS A 211 -13.93 5.22 -5.38
N VAL A 212 -14.18 6.26 -4.59
CA VAL A 212 -13.14 7.15 -4.03
C VAL A 212 -12.15 6.35 -3.18
N GLN A 213 -12.65 5.49 -2.29
CA GLN A 213 -11.83 4.58 -1.51
C GLN A 213 -10.96 3.67 -2.41
N TYR A 214 -11.55 3.07 -3.45
CA TYR A 214 -10.83 2.25 -4.41
C TYR A 214 -9.73 3.03 -5.13
N MET A 215 -10.02 4.26 -5.59
CA MET A 215 -9.04 5.09 -6.29
C MET A 215 -7.87 5.50 -5.39
N HIS A 216 -8.12 5.81 -4.11
CA HIS A 216 -7.06 6.16 -3.17
C HIS A 216 -6.24 4.97 -2.70
N MET A 217 -6.88 3.80 -2.52
CA MET A 217 -6.24 2.63 -1.92
C MET A 217 -5.81 1.58 -2.94
N GLY A 218 -6.23 1.73 -4.20
CA GLY A 218 -6.07 0.72 -5.26
C GLY A 218 -7.02 -0.46 -5.19
N ARG A 219 -7.90 -0.50 -4.19
CA ARG A 219 -8.81 -1.61 -3.94
C ARG A 219 -9.93 -1.22 -3.00
N SER A 220 -10.99 -2.03 -2.99
CA SER A 220 -12.05 -1.94 -1.98
C SER A 220 -11.50 -2.34 -0.61
N ILE A 221 -11.65 -1.47 0.41
CA ILE A 221 -11.26 -1.84 1.77
C ILE A 221 -12.35 -2.78 2.33
N PRO A 222 -12.00 -3.99 2.79
CA PRO A 222 -12.97 -4.85 3.45
C PRO A 222 -13.54 -4.13 4.67
N SER A 223 -14.84 -4.30 4.94
CA SER A 223 -15.51 -3.74 6.14
C SER A 223 -15.02 -4.35 7.48
N LYS A 224 -13.89 -5.06 7.48
CA LYS A 224 -13.35 -5.68 8.69
C LYS A 224 -12.88 -4.60 9.64
N ARG A 225 -13.33 -4.69 10.89
CA ARG A 225 -12.86 -3.81 11.97
C ARG A 225 -11.36 -3.96 12.11
N ARG A 226 -10.64 -2.84 12.04
CA ARG A 226 -9.21 -2.79 12.30
C ARG A 226 -8.96 -2.90 13.81
N HIS A 227 -7.85 -3.53 14.18
CA HIS A 227 -7.43 -3.69 15.57
C HIS A 227 -6.01 -3.15 15.75
N PRO A 228 -5.81 -1.82 15.83
CA PRO A 228 -4.49 -1.20 15.90
C PRO A 228 -3.62 -1.72 17.05
N VAL A 229 -4.25 -2.06 18.18
CA VAL A 229 -3.59 -2.67 19.36
C VAL A 229 -2.84 -3.97 19.01
N LYS A 230 -3.26 -4.69 17.96
CA LYS A 230 -2.61 -5.94 17.52
C LYS A 230 -1.50 -5.73 16.49
N TRP A 231 -1.39 -4.53 15.90
CA TRP A 231 -0.50 -4.30 14.77
C TRP A 231 0.98 -4.41 15.12
N LEU A 232 1.39 -3.97 16.31
CA LEU A 232 2.77 -4.17 16.76
C LEU A 232 3.12 -5.67 16.85
N GLY A 233 2.24 -6.47 17.45
CA GLY A 233 2.42 -7.93 17.54
C GLY A 233 2.54 -8.57 16.16
N TYR A 234 1.76 -8.09 15.18
CA TYR A 234 1.84 -8.55 13.80
C TYR A 234 3.15 -8.17 13.11
N LEU A 235 3.66 -6.93 13.26
CA LEU A 235 4.97 -6.55 12.71
C LEU A 235 6.09 -7.40 13.31
N ARG A 236 6.10 -7.55 14.63
CA ARG A 236 7.09 -8.40 15.32
C ARG A 236 7.04 -9.85 14.84
N THR A 237 5.85 -10.36 14.52
CA THR A 237 5.68 -11.71 13.96
C THR A 237 6.27 -11.84 12.56
N LEU A 238 6.07 -10.83 11.70
CA LEU A 238 6.66 -10.81 10.36
C LEU A 238 8.19 -10.74 10.44
N ASP A 239 8.71 -9.84 11.28
CA ASP A 239 10.14 -9.61 11.44
C ASP A 239 10.84 -10.81 12.09
N ALA A 240 10.19 -11.46 13.08
CA ALA A 240 10.67 -12.70 13.66
C ALA A 240 10.80 -13.80 12.61
N ARG A 241 9.80 -13.93 11.73
CA ARG A 241 9.83 -14.94 10.68
C ARG A 241 10.91 -14.64 9.64
N GLU A 242 11.07 -13.39 9.24
CA GLU A 242 12.13 -12.94 8.33
C GLU A 242 13.53 -13.17 8.94
N ALA A 243 13.67 -12.99 10.26
CA ALA A 243 14.89 -13.30 11.01
C ALA A 243 15.13 -14.81 11.24
N GLY A 244 14.29 -15.70 10.69
CA GLY A 244 14.43 -17.15 10.81
C GLY A 244 13.97 -17.75 12.13
N ALA A 245 13.24 -17.00 12.97
CA ALA A 245 12.70 -17.52 14.22
C ALA A 245 11.76 -18.71 13.99
N THR A 246 11.80 -19.65 14.93
CA THR A 246 10.90 -20.80 14.97
C THR A 246 9.49 -20.39 15.37
N TRP A 247 8.49 -21.22 15.04
CA TRP A 247 7.10 -20.95 15.44
C TRP A 247 6.91 -20.94 16.96
N ALA A 248 7.70 -21.75 17.68
CA ALA A 248 7.71 -21.76 19.14
C ALA A 248 8.23 -20.45 19.72
N GLU A 249 9.26 -19.84 19.14
CA GLU A 249 9.75 -18.52 19.57
C GLU A 249 8.73 -17.41 19.26
N ILE A 250 8.08 -17.47 18.10
CA ILE A 250 7.06 -16.49 17.69
C ILE A 250 5.83 -16.55 18.59
N SER A 251 5.41 -17.73 19.06
CA SER A 251 4.20 -17.86 19.90
C SER A 251 4.30 -17.08 21.21
N VAL A 252 5.52 -16.92 21.75
CA VAL A 252 5.77 -16.15 22.98
C VAL A 252 5.43 -14.67 22.83
N LEU A 253 5.46 -14.12 21.61
CA LEU A 253 5.13 -12.72 21.32
C LEU A 253 3.67 -12.36 21.60
N HIS A 254 2.79 -13.36 21.75
CA HIS A 254 1.34 -13.18 21.88
C HIS A 254 0.81 -13.80 23.18
N PRO A 255 1.16 -13.23 24.36
CA PRO A 255 0.85 -13.81 25.66
C PRO A 255 -0.66 -13.92 25.95
N ASN A 256 -1.49 -13.16 25.24
CA ASN A 256 -2.95 -13.19 25.36
C ASN A 256 -3.63 -14.26 24.50
N THR A 257 -2.85 -15.15 23.87
CA THR A 257 -3.32 -16.26 23.04
C THR A 257 -2.66 -17.56 23.47
N ALA A 258 -3.16 -18.70 22.98
CA ALA A 258 -2.48 -19.97 23.22
C ALA A 258 -1.07 -19.92 22.61
N GLN A 259 -0.03 -20.13 23.42
CA GLN A 259 1.37 -20.05 22.99
C GLN A 259 1.82 -21.32 22.24
N THR A 260 1.03 -21.74 21.26
CA THR A 260 1.29 -22.91 20.43
C THR A 260 1.88 -22.50 19.08
N GLU A 261 2.64 -23.41 18.43
CA GLU A 261 3.15 -23.15 17.08
C GLU A 261 2.04 -22.88 16.06
N GLN A 262 0.89 -23.54 16.19
CA GLN A 262 -0.23 -23.34 15.28
C GLN A 262 -0.78 -21.92 15.39
N THR A 263 -0.96 -21.42 16.62
CA THR A 263 -1.39 -20.03 16.85
C THR A 263 -0.40 -19.04 16.26
N ALA A 264 0.91 -19.29 16.35
CA ALA A 264 1.92 -18.45 15.73
C ALA A 264 1.81 -18.42 14.18
N ARG A 265 1.52 -19.56 13.54
CA ARG A 265 1.27 -19.64 12.09
C ARG A 265 0.05 -18.82 11.69
N ASP A 266 -1.07 -19.01 12.39
CA ASP A 266 -2.32 -18.29 12.11
C ASP A 266 -2.13 -16.76 12.24
N ILE A 267 -1.39 -16.33 13.26
CA ILE A 267 -1.07 -14.91 13.47
C ILE A 267 -0.15 -14.39 12.37
N TRP A 268 0.85 -15.17 11.95
CA TRP A 268 1.71 -14.79 10.84
C TRP A 268 0.92 -14.67 9.52
N GLU A 269 0.01 -15.60 9.24
CA GLU A 269 -0.86 -15.51 8.04
C GLU A 269 -1.74 -14.26 8.08
N ALA A 270 -2.32 -13.93 9.24
CA ALA A 270 -3.09 -12.71 9.42
C ALA A 270 -2.24 -11.44 9.23
N ALA A 271 -1.02 -11.42 9.79
CA ALA A 271 -0.07 -10.33 9.62
C ALA A 271 0.41 -10.19 8.17
N ASN A 272 0.68 -11.31 7.50
CA ASN A 272 1.09 -11.34 6.11
C ASN A 272 -0.02 -10.85 5.19
N ALA A 273 -1.27 -11.24 5.45
CA ALA A 273 -2.43 -10.73 4.74
C ALA A 273 -2.58 -9.20 4.88
N LEU A 274 -2.17 -8.59 5.98
CA LEU A 274 -2.19 -7.13 6.18
C LEU A 274 -1.13 -6.38 5.36
N ARG A 275 0.02 -7.02 5.04
CA ARG A 275 1.02 -6.44 4.11
C ARG A 275 0.38 -6.09 2.77
N PHE A 276 -0.55 -6.93 2.35
CA PHE A 276 -1.36 -6.67 1.18
C PHE A 276 -2.53 -5.80 1.58
N ASN A 277 -3.37 -6.19 2.55
CA ASN A 277 -4.73 -5.70 2.83
C ASN A 277 -4.89 -4.60 3.89
N PHE A 278 -3.88 -3.75 4.09
CA PHE A 278 -3.99 -2.58 4.96
C PHE A 278 -5.10 -1.60 4.55
#